data_AF-A0AAV4PY57-F1
#
_entry.id   AF-A0AAV4PY57-F1
#
_cell.length_a   1.000
_cell.length_b   1.000
_cell.length_c   1.000
_cell.angle_alpha   90.00
_cell.angle_beta   90.00
_cell.angle_gamma   90.00
#
_symmetry.space_group_name_H-M   'P 1'
#
loop_
_entity.id
_entity.type
_entity.pdbx_description
1 polymer ?
#
loop_
_entity_poly.entity_id
_entity_poly.type
_entity_poly.pdbx_seq_one_letter_code
_entity_poly.pdbx_strand_id
1 'polypeptide(L)'
;MKIFIVLIMVAVTFAFEFREQPCPTNKTWGQFGDCPDSCYNTNNEDNRPCSSILYIGCECAPGYILLEDRDSSSNCIKPEDCP
;
A
#
# COMPACT_ATOMS: atom_id res chain seq x y z
N MET A 1 -4.33 -44.30 -7.44
CA MET A 1 -3.71 -43.47 -8.51
C MET A 1 -4.59 -42.28 -8.89
N LYS A 2 -5.86 -42.45 -9.29
CA LYS A 2 -6.77 -41.34 -9.61
C LYS A 2 -6.97 -40.31 -8.48
N ILE A 3 -7.12 -40.76 -7.24
CA ILE A 3 -7.31 -39.87 -6.07
C ILE A 3 -6.08 -38.99 -5.81
N PHE A 4 -4.87 -39.54 -5.95
CA PHE A 4 -3.63 -38.76 -5.78
C PHE A 4 -3.49 -37.66 -6.85
N ILE A 5 -3.89 -37.95 -8.09
CA ILE A 5 -3.88 -36.97 -9.18
C ILE A 5 -4.88 -35.83 -8.89
N VAL A 6 -6.07 -36.16 -8.39
CA VAL A 6 -7.08 -35.15 -8.02
C VAL A 6 -6.57 -34.25 -6.88
N LEU A 7 -5.94 -34.81 -5.85
CA LEU A 7 -5.38 -34.04 -4.74
C LEU A 7 -4.25 -33.10 -5.17
N ILE A 8 -3.39 -33.54 -6.10
CA ILE A 8 -2.32 -32.70 -6.65
C ILE A 8 -2.91 -31.53 -7.46
N MET A 9 -3.92 -31.78 -8.30
CA MET A 9 -4.56 -30.73 -9.10
C MET A 9 -5.22 -29.66 -8.20
N VAL A 10 -5.88 -30.08 -7.12
CA VAL A 10 -6.50 -29.18 -6.14
C VAL A 10 -5.44 -28.33 -5.42
N ALA A 11 -4.32 -28.93 -4.99
CA ALA A 11 -3.23 -28.19 -4.38
C ALA A 11 -2.58 -27.17 -5.33
N VAL A 12 -2.43 -27.52 -6.61
CA VAL A 12 -1.89 -26.61 -7.65
C VAL A 12 -2.84 -25.42 -7.89
N THR A 13 -4.16 -25.63 -7.86
CA THR A 13 -5.12 -24.51 -7.98
C THR A 13 -5.09 -23.57 -6.78
N PHE A 14 -4.90 -24.07 -5.56
CA PHE A 14 -4.80 -23.23 -4.36
C PHE A 14 -3.49 -22.45 -4.28
N ALA A 15 -2.40 -22.96 -4.87
CA ALA A 15 -1.11 -22.28 -4.89
C ALA A 15 -1.03 -21.09 -5.87
N PHE A 16 -1.99 -20.95 -6.78
CA PHE A 16 -1.93 -19.98 -7.88
C PHE A 16 -2.55 -18.60 -7.57
N GLU A 17 -3.14 -18.42 -6.39
CA GLU A 17 -3.85 -17.20 -5.99
C GLU A 17 -2.95 -16.15 -5.32
N PHE A 18 -1.70 -16.46 -4.97
CA PHE A 18 -0.74 -15.46 -4.49
C PHE A 18 -0.09 -14.72 -5.66
N ARG A 19 -0.89 -14.00 -6.44
CA ARG A 19 -0.35 -12.93 -7.28
C ARG A 19 -0.17 -11.72 -6.39
N GLU A 20 1.08 -11.30 -6.16
CA GLU A 20 1.37 -9.97 -5.63
C GLU A 20 0.58 -8.96 -6.46
N GLN A 21 -0.48 -8.38 -5.88
CA GLN A 21 -1.23 -7.37 -6.59
C GLN A 21 -0.29 -6.18 -6.80
N PRO A 22 -0.08 -5.72 -8.04
CA PRO A 22 0.70 -4.53 -8.27
C PRO A 22 0.06 -3.37 -7.51
N CYS A 23 0.90 -2.47 -6.97
CA CYS A 23 0.39 -1.33 -6.24
C CYS A 23 -0.59 -0.50 -7.09
N PRO A 24 -1.63 0.11 -6.47
CA PRO A 24 -2.54 1.01 -7.17
C PRO A 24 -1.82 2.16 -7.88
N THR A 25 -2.52 2.85 -8.77
CA THR A 25 -1.99 4.03 -9.48
C THR A 25 -1.40 5.05 -8.50
N ASN A 26 -0.25 5.62 -8.87
CA ASN A 26 0.53 6.57 -8.04
C ASN A 26 1.01 6.01 -6.69
N LYS A 27 1.04 4.68 -6.55
CA LYS A 27 1.67 4.01 -5.42
C LYS A 27 2.82 3.11 -5.89
N THR A 28 3.82 2.95 -5.04
CA THR A 28 4.96 2.06 -5.26
C THR A 28 5.13 1.15 -4.07
N TRP A 29 5.60 -0.08 -4.31
CA TRP A 29 5.91 -1.00 -3.23
C TRP A 29 7.21 -0.56 -2.54
N GLY A 30 7.18 -0.42 -1.22
CA GLY A 30 8.30 0.12 -0.47
C GLY A 30 8.14 0.04 1.05
N GLN A 31 8.97 0.81 1.74
CA GLN A 31 8.97 0.95 3.20
C GLN A 31 8.64 2.39 3.55
N PHE A 32 7.60 2.59 4.36
CA PHE A 32 7.10 3.92 4.72
C PHE A 32 6.87 4.04 6.22
N GLY A 33 6.95 5.28 6.73
CA GLY A 33 6.70 5.60 8.13
C GLY A 33 5.21 5.60 8.50
N ASP A 34 4.91 5.69 9.79
CA ASP A 34 3.54 5.74 10.33
C ASP A 34 2.84 7.10 10.19
N CYS A 35 3.54 8.07 9.59
CA CYS A 35 3.07 9.42 9.30
C CYS A 35 3.35 9.79 7.84
N PRO A 36 2.65 9.19 6.87
CA PRO A 36 2.72 9.62 5.48
C PRO A 36 2.17 11.04 5.31
N ASP A 37 2.75 11.81 4.38
CA ASP A 37 2.22 13.13 4.01
C ASP A 37 0.83 13.00 3.39
N SER A 38 -0.02 13.97 3.66
CA SER A 38 -1.41 14.01 3.19
C SER A 38 -1.85 15.43 2.82
N CYS A 39 -2.98 15.59 2.15
CA CYS A 39 -3.55 16.91 1.88
C CYS A 39 -3.85 17.72 3.13
N TYR A 40 -4.03 17.05 4.28
CA TYR A 40 -4.21 17.72 5.57
C TYR A 40 -2.88 18.12 6.22
N ASN A 41 -1.78 17.48 5.84
CA ASN A 41 -0.47 17.71 6.40
C ASN A 41 0.64 17.43 5.38
N THR A 42 0.94 18.45 4.57
CA THR A 42 1.86 18.36 3.42
C THR A 42 3.33 18.30 3.83
N ASN A 43 3.66 18.65 5.08
CA ASN A 43 5.05 18.84 5.54
C ASN A 43 5.33 18.26 6.94
N ASN A 44 4.45 17.39 7.47
CA ASN A 44 4.52 16.98 8.87
C ASN A 44 4.60 18.19 9.86
N GLU A 45 4.04 19.35 9.48
CA GLU A 45 4.14 20.60 10.26
C GLU A 45 3.32 20.54 11.55
N ASP A 46 2.20 19.81 11.52
CA ASP A 46 1.53 19.44 12.74
C ASP A 46 2.41 18.46 13.49
N ASN A 47 2.82 18.81 14.72
CA ASN A 47 3.55 17.98 15.69
C ASN A 47 2.80 16.69 16.06
N ARG A 48 2.43 15.88 15.05
CA ARG A 48 1.79 14.59 15.24
C ARG A 48 2.86 13.64 15.78
N PRO A 49 2.58 12.94 16.89
CA PRO A 49 3.52 11.97 17.43
C PRO A 49 3.63 10.81 16.44
N CYS A 50 4.69 10.81 15.63
CA CYS A 50 5.05 9.69 14.78
C CYS A 50 5.86 8.71 15.60
N SER A 51 5.38 7.47 15.65
CA SER A 51 5.93 6.37 16.43
C SER A 51 7.26 5.86 15.87
N SER A 52 7.71 6.39 14.72
CA SER A 52 8.88 5.90 13.96
C SER A 52 8.75 4.42 13.58
N ILE A 53 7.51 3.96 13.43
CA ILE A 53 7.20 2.60 12.98
C ILE A 53 7.32 2.59 11.45
N LEU A 54 7.99 1.57 10.93
CA LEU A 54 8.09 1.33 9.49
C LEU A 54 7.11 0.22 9.08
N TYR A 55 6.34 0.49 8.05
CA TYR A 55 5.45 -0.46 7.38
C TYR A 55 6.04 -0.87 6.03
N ILE A 56 5.74 -2.10 5.61
CA ILE A 56 6.07 -2.60 4.27
C ILE A 56 4.75 -2.72 3.50
N GLY A 57 4.68 -2.11 2.32
CA GLY A 57 3.48 -2.14 1.49
C GLY A 57 3.51 -1.12 0.37
N CYS A 58 2.33 -0.75 -0.13
CA CYS A 58 2.19 0.28 -1.15
C CYS A 58 2.15 1.67 -0.53
N GLU A 59 3.21 2.44 -0.71
CA GLU A 59 3.29 3.86 -0.36
C GLU A 59 2.98 4.76 -1.56
N CYS A 60 2.69 6.04 -1.32
CA CYS A 60 2.58 6.99 -2.43
C CYS A 60 3.92 7.10 -3.17
N ALA A 61 3.86 7.14 -4.50
CA ALA A 61 5.03 7.34 -5.32
C ALA A 61 5.69 8.69 -5.01
N PRO A 62 7.00 8.86 -5.24
CA PRO A 62 7.69 10.12 -4.99
C PRO A 62 6.99 11.31 -5.66
N GLY A 63 6.71 12.36 -4.88
CA GLY A 63 5.99 13.56 -5.32
C GLY A 63 4.46 13.47 -5.25
N TYR A 64 3.91 12.37 -4.73
CA TYR A 64 2.49 12.21 -4.43
C TYR A 64 2.26 12.08 -2.92
N ILE A 65 1.10 12.53 -2.46
CA ILE A 65 0.68 12.49 -1.06
C ILE A 65 -0.72 11.88 -0.94
N LEU A 66 -1.08 11.43 0.25
CA LEU A 66 -2.41 10.87 0.50
C LEU A 66 -3.49 11.94 0.40
N LEU A 67 -4.58 11.62 -0.28
CA LEU A 67 -5.77 12.48 -0.30
C LEU A 67 -6.41 12.56 1.10
N GLU A 68 -6.50 11.44 1.81
CA GLU A 68 -7.07 11.36 3.16
C GLU A 68 -5.96 11.13 4.21
N ASP A 69 -6.02 11.85 5.33
CA ASP A 69 -5.01 11.70 6.39
C ASP A 69 -5.10 10.32 7.05
N ARG A 70 -3.94 9.70 7.28
CA ARG A 70 -3.76 8.38 7.94
C ARG A 70 -4.44 7.19 7.26
N ASP A 71 -5.07 7.39 6.10
CA ASP A 71 -5.58 6.29 5.30
C ASP A 71 -4.58 5.93 4.19
N SER A 72 -3.72 4.96 4.47
CA SER A 72 -2.77 4.41 3.49
C SER A 72 -3.44 3.76 2.27
N SER A 73 -4.74 3.44 2.35
CA SER A 73 -5.52 2.95 1.22
C SER A 73 -6.08 4.07 0.32
N SER A 74 -6.08 5.31 0.80
CA SER A 74 -6.55 6.47 0.04
C SER A 74 -5.72 6.72 -1.22
N ASN A 75 -6.33 7.43 -2.18
CA ASN A 75 -5.66 7.78 -3.43
C ASN A 75 -4.45 8.69 -3.18
N CYS A 76 -3.39 8.48 -3.96
CA CYS A 76 -2.23 9.35 -3.96
C CYS A 76 -2.36 10.38 -5.09
N ILE A 77 -2.39 11.66 -4.72
CA ILE A 77 -2.51 12.79 -5.64
C ILE A 77 -1.31 13.70 -5.50
N LYS A 78 -1.14 14.63 -6.44
CA LYS A 78 -0.09 15.63 -6.27
C LYS A 78 -0.51 16.66 -5.21
N PRO A 79 0.44 17.23 -4.45
CA PRO A 79 0.13 18.25 -3.46
C PRO A 79 -0.65 19.45 -4.04
N GLU A 80 -0.36 19.85 -5.27
CA GLU A 80 -1.05 20.95 -5.95
C GLU A 80 -2.54 20.67 -6.29
N ASP A 81 -2.96 19.40 -6.26
CA ASP A 81 -4.32 18.96 -6.57
C ASP A 81 -5.19 18.75 -5.31
N CYS A 82 -4.68 19.09 -4.12
CA CYS A 82 -5.45 18.99 -2.87
C CYS A 82 -6.65 19.96 -2.86
N PRO A 83 -7.78 19.55 -2.25
CA PRO A 83 -9.00 20.35 -2.18
C PRO A 83 -8.90 21.60 -1.28
#